data_AF-A0A553AMI6-F1
#
_entry.id   AF-A0A553AMI6-F1
#
_cell.length_a   1.000
_cell.length_b   1.000
_cell.length_c   1.000
_cell.angle_alpha   90.00
_cell.angle_beta   90.00
_cell.angle_gamma   90.00
#
_symmetry.space_group_name_H-M   'P 1'
#
loop_
_entity.id
_entity.type
_entity.pdbx_description
1 polymer ?
#
loop_
_entity_poly.entity_id
_entity_poly.type
_entity_poly.pdbx_seq_one_letter_code
_entity_poly.pdbx_strand_id
1 'polypeptide(L)'
;MDDPSERESLTKELKRELSPAHILHGVDLVAIGRKARRDDVLFRLHDGRVAQVHLTWRPETDPIWPFTVIYADFEDWKSVPVADR
;
A
#
# COMPACT_ATOMS: atom_id res chain seq x y z
N MET A 1 -10.61 -1.99 -8.04
CA MET A 1 -9.56 -1.78 -9.07
C MET A 1 -9.68 -2.94 -10.03
N ASP A 2 -10.15 -2.67 -11.24
CA ASP A 2 -10.60 -3.73 -12.15
C ASP A 2 -9.55 -4.09 -13.21
N ASP A 3 -8.57 -3.22 -13.43
CA ASP A 3 -7.45 -3.47 -14.34
C ASP A 3 -6.34 -4.31 -13.67
N PRO A 4 -6.04 -5.53 -14.15
CA PRO A 4 -4.90 -6.33 -13.69
C PRO A 4 -3.54 -5.64 -13.90
N SER A 5 -3.37 -4.90 -14.99
CA SER A 5 -2.10 -4.24 -15.34
C SER A 5 -1.75 -3.13 -14.34
N GLU A 6 -2.74 -2.32 -13.98
CA GLU A 6 -2.61 -1.30 -12.95
C GLU A 6 -2.23 -1.90 -11.59
N ARG A 7 -2.89 -3.00 -11.20
CA ARG A 7 -2.59 -3.72 -9.95
C ARG A 7 -1.14 -4.19 -9.89
N GLU A 8 -0.68 -4.83 -10.96
CA GLU A 8 0.69 -5.33 -11.04
C GLU A 8 1.71 -4.19 -11.02
N SER A 9 1.43 -3.11 -11.76
CA SER A 9 2.31 -1.95 -11.84
C SER A 9 2.49 -1.27 -10.49
N LEU A 10 1.41 -1.04 -9.74
CA LEU A 10 1.47 -0.44 -8.41
C LEU A 10 2.11 -1.36 -7.36
N THR A 11 1.91 -2.68 -7.49
CA THR A 11 2.57 -3.66 -6.63
C THR A 11 4.08 -3.69 -6.87
N LYS A 12 4.51 -3.58 -8.14
CA LYS A 12 5.93 -3.45 -8.50
C LYS A 12 6.51 -2.11 -8.05
N GLU A 13 5.75 -1.03 -8.18
CA GLU A 13 6.15 0.30 -7.72
C GLU A 13 6.45 0.28 -6.23
N LEU A 14 5.49 -0.16 -5.39
CA LEU A 14 5.72 -0.26 -3.95
C LEU A 14 6.99 -1.04 -3.63
N LYS A 15 7.18 -2.22 -4.23
CA LYS A 15 8.38 -3.05 -4.03
C LYS A 15 9.69 -2.35 -4.41
N ARG A 16 9.67 -1.41 -5.36
CA ARG A 16 10.84 -0.59 -5.75
C ARG A 16 11.13 0.50 -4.72
N GLU A 17 10.09 1.06 -4.09
CA GLU A 17 10.22 2.13 -3.10
C GLU A 17 10.76 1.63 -1.76
N LEU A 18 10.45 0.39 -1.37
CA LEU A 18 10.78 -0.11 -0.04
C LEU A 18 12.28 -0.22 0.23
N SER A 19 12.71 0.33 1.35
CA SER A 19 14.00 -0.02 1.96
C SER A 19 13.94 -1.42 2.62
N PRO A 20 15.07 -2.13 2.78
CA PRO A 20 15.10 -3.45 3.44
C PRO A 20 14.57 -3.47 4.88
N ALA A 21 14.56 -2.32 5.56
CA ALA A 21 14.09 -2.17 6.93
C ALA A 21 12.62 -1.74 7.04
N HIS A 22 11.96 -1.45 5.91
CA HIS A 22 10.56 -1.05 5.89
C HIS A 22 9.63 -2.20 6.32
N ILE A 23 8.52 -1.89 7.02
CA ILE A 23 7.60 -2.89 7.58
C ILE A 23 6.95 -3.82 6.54
N LEU A 24 6.80 -3.35 5.31
CA LEU A 24 6.26 -4.14 4.19
C LEU A 24 7.35 -4.84 3.35
N HIS A 25 8.64 -4.66 3.67
CA HIS A 25 9.70 -5.27 2.87
C HIS A 25 9.68 -6.80 3.01
N GLY A 26 9.67 -7.49 1.87
CA GLY A 26 9.53 -8.95 1.82
C GLY A 26 8.12 -9.48 2.13
N VAL A 27 7.13 -8.60 2.31
CA VAL A 27 5.74 -9.02 2.54
C VAL A 27 5.03 -9.26 1.19
N ASP A 28 4.36 -10.40 1.08
CA ASP A 28 3.50 -10.70 -0.06
C ASP A 28 2.19 -9.93 0.03
N LEU A 29 1.95 -9.10 -0.99
CA LEU A 29 0.82 -8.18 -1.07
C LEU A 29 0.45 -7.88 -2.53
N VAL A 30 -0.77 -7.39 -2.74
CA VAL A 30 -1.27 -6.97 -4.04
C VAL A 30 -2.11 -5.69 -3.92
N ALA A 31 -1.95 -4.77 -4.88
CA ALA A 31 -2.80 -3.58 -4.95
C ALA A 31 -4.27 -3.97 -5.23
N ILE A 32 -5.20 -3.38 -4.47
CA ILE A 32 -6.65 -3.63 -4.59
C ILE A 32 -7.46 -2.35 -4.83
N GLY A 33 -6.86 -1.18 -4.61
CA GLY A 33 -7.49 0.12 -4.82
C GLY A 33 -6.48 1.25 -4.83
N ARG A 34 -6.82 2.37 -5.46
CA ARG A 34 -6.05 3.62 -5.39
C ARG A 34 -6.98 4.81 -5.25
N LYS A 35 -6.49 5.87 -4.61
CA LYS A 35 -7.22 7.14 -4.52
C LYS A 35 -6.85 8.01 -5.71
N ALA A 36 -7.81 8.32 -6.59
CA ALA A 36 -7.51 8.97 -7.88
C ALA A 36 -6.77 10.33 -7.81
N ARG A 37 -6.75 11.00 -6.65
CA ARG A 37 -6.13 12.33 -6.45
C ARG A 37 -4.96 12.35 -5.45
N ARG A 38 -4.59 11.21 -4.89
CA ARG A 38 -3.46 11.09 -3.95
C ARG A 38 -2.66 9.87 -4.31
N ASP A 39 -1.38 9.86 -3.96
CA ASP A 39 -0.50 8.70 -4.13
C ASP A 39 -0.81 7.58 -3.11
N ASP A 40 -2.03 7.57 -2.55
CA ASP A 40 -2.51 6.57 -1.61
C ASP A 40 -3.04 5.35 -2.38
N VAL A 41 -2.46 4.20 -2.09
CA VAL A 41 -2.81 2.90 -2.66
C VAL A 41 -3.11 1.91 -1.54
N LEU A 42 -4.19 1.15 -1.69
CA LEU A 42 -4.58 0.10 -0.76
C LEU A 42 -4.07 -1.23 -1.27
N PHE A 43 -3.33 -1.93 -0.41
CA PHE A 43 -2.77 -3.24 -0.66
C PHE A 43 -3.41 -4.28 0.26
N ARG A 44 -3.68 -5.48 -0.27
CA ARG A 44 -4.08 -6.64 0.52
C ARG A 44 -2.86 -7.51 0.77
N LEU A 45 -2.60 -7.83 2.04
CA LEU A 45 -1.55 -8.76 2.45
C LEU A 45 -2.09 -10.20 2.37
N HIS A 46 -1.19 -11.17 2.22
CA HIS A 46 -1.57 -12.59 2.12
C HIS A 46 -2.32 -13.12 3.36
N ASP A 47 -2.10 -12.52 4.53
CA ASP A 47 -2.70 -12.91 5.81
C ASP A 47 -4.08 -12.27 6.05
N GLY A 48 -4.63 -11.53 5.08
CA GLY A 48 -5.95 -10.90 5.14
C GLY A 48 -5.94 -9.45 5.61
N ARG A 49 -4.83 -8.96 6.18
CA ARG A 49 -4.67 -7.55 6.53
C ARG A 49 -4.66 -6.67 5.29
N VAL A 50 -4.89 -5.37 5.49
CA VAL A 50 -4.74 -4.37 4.42
C VAL A 50 -3.80 -3.26 4.85
N ALA A 51 -3.02 -2.76 3.90
CA ALA A 51 -2.11 -1.65 4.11
C ALA A 51 -2.51 -0.50 3.18
N GLN A 52 -2.77 0.67 3.76
CA GLN A 52 -2.82 1.92 3.02
C GLN A 52 -1.42 2.50 2.97
N VAL A 53 -0.93 2.76 1.76
CA VAL A 53 0.43 3.26 1.54
C VAL A 53 0.41 4.51 0.70
N HIS A 54 1.10 5.55 1.15
CA HIS A 54 1.37 6.75 0.37
C HIS A 54 2.67 6.58 -0.41
N LEU A 55 2.56 6.23 -1.68
CA LEU A 55 3.71 6.02 -2.57
C LEU A 55 4.52 7.31 -2.75
N THR A 56 5.83 7.19 -2.77
CA THR A 56 6.75 8.33 -2.95
C THR A 56 7.29 8.45 -4.37
N TRP A 57 7.07 7.43 -5.20
CA TRP A 57 7.54 7.28 -6.58
C TRP A 57 9.06 7.28 -6.73
N ARG A 58 9.78 6.98 -5.65
CA ARG A 58 11.24 6.89 -5.64
C ARG A 58 11.71 5.81 -4.65
N PRO A 59 12.88 5.18 -4.88
CA PRO A 59 13.49 4.31 -3.89
C PRO A 59 13.76 5.07 -2.59
N GLU A 60 13.28 4.55 -1.47
CA GLU A 60 13.49 5.12 -0.15
C GLU A 60 14.59 4.37 0.61
N THR A 61 15.23 5.07 1.54
CA THR A 61 16.26 4.49 2.44
C THR A 61 15.84 4.51 3.89
N ASP A 62 14.96 5.45 4.27
CA ASP A 62 14.37 5.54 5.59
C ASP A 62 13.20 4.55 5.70
N PRO A 63 13.18 3.64 6.68
CA PRO A 63 12.09 2.67 6.87
C PRO A 63 10.73 3.28 7.23
N ILE A 64 10.64 4.57 7.54
CA ILE A 64 9.34 5.23 7.73
C ILE A 64 8.63 5.52 6.39
N TRP A 65 9.37 5.48 5.28
CA TRP A 65 8.85 5.72 3.94
C TRP A 65 8.91 4.44 3.08
N PRO A 66 7.92 4.22 2.19
CA PRO A 66 6.68 4.99 2.02
C PRO A 66 5.76 4.91 3.25
N PHE A 67 5.02 5.99 3.53
CA PHE A 67 4.20 6.04 4.75
C PHE A 67 3.11 4.97 4.68
N THR A 68 3.04 4.14 5.72
CA THR A 68 2.22 2.93 5.73
C THR A 68 1.36 2.86 6.99
N VAL A 69 0.07 2.60 6.81
CA VAL A 69 -0.87 2.25 7.89
C VAL A 69 -1.45 0.87 7.60
N ILE A 70 -1.31 -0.05 8.56
CA ILE A 70 -1.82 -1.42 8.46
C ILE A 70 -3.09 -1.54 9.31
N TYR A 71 -4.11 -2.14 8.71
CA TYR A 71 -5.40 -2.42 9.33
C TYR A 71 -5.60 -3.93 9.44
N ALA A 72 -6.43 -4.36 10.40
CA ALA A 72 -6.67 -5.78 10.66
C ALA A 72 -7.28 -6.50 9.45
N ASP A 73 -8.18 -5.82 8.74
CA ASP A 73 -8.84 -6.29 7.53
C ASP A 73 -9.44 -5.12 6.74
N PHE A 74 -10.17 -5.44 5.67
CA PHE A 74 -10.83 -4.45 4.82
C PHE A 74 -11.99 -3.73 5.51
N GLU A 75 -12.67 -4.35 6.48
CA GLU A 75 -13.76 -3.71 7.23
C GLU A 75 -13.21 -2.68 8.21
N ASP A 76 -12.09 -2.99 8.87
CA ASP A 76 -11.36 -2.08 9.75
C ASP A 76 -10.92 -0.83 9.00
N TRP A 77 -10.26 -0.99 7.84
CA TRP A 77 -9.95 0.13 6.93
C TRP A 77 -11.22 0.89 6.48
N LYS A 78 -12.33 0.19 6.26
CA LYS A 78 -13.59 0.82 5.87
C LYS A 78 -14.23 1.65 6.99
N SER A 79 -13.92 1.36 8.25
CA SER A 79 -14.44 2.10 9.41
C SER A 79 -13.76 3.47 9.60
N VAL A 80 -12.57 3.65 9.02
CA VAL A 80 -11.80 4.89 9.05
C VAL A 80 -12.52 6.02 8.28
N PRO A 81 -12.57 7.26 8.80
CA PRO A 81 -13.15 8.39 8.09
C PRO A 81 -12.53 8.60 6.70
N VAL A 82 -13.34 9.01 5.72
CA VAL A 82 -12.88 9.25 4.34
C VAL A 82 -11.79 10.32 4.24
N ALA A 83 -11.68 11.21 5.23
CA ALA A 83 -10.59 12.18 5.30
C ALA A 83 -9.21 11.52 5.55
N ASP A 84 -9.21 10.41 6.28
CA ASP A 84 -8.02 9.73 6.79
C ASP A 84 -7.63 8.49 5.95
N ARG A 85 -8.51 8.04 5.04
CA ARG A 85 -8.24 6.97 4.05
C ARG A 85 -8.21 7.44 2.59
#